data_AF-A0A8J6ZH43-F1
#
_entry.id   AF-A0A8J6ZH43-F1
#
_cell.length_a   1.000
_cell.length_b   1.000
_cell.length_c   1.000
_cell.angle_alpha   90.00
_cell.angle_beta   90.00
_cell.angle_gamma   90.00
#
_symmetry.space_group_name_H-M   'P 1'
#
loop_
_entity.id
_entity.type
_entity.pdbx_description
1 polymer ?
#
loop_
_entity_poly.entity_id
_entity_poly.type
_entity_poly.pdbx_seq_one_letter_code
_entity_poly.pdbx_strand_id
1 'polypeptide(L)' 'MLRGGSWNNNAQNCRSANRNNNTRENRNNNVGFRVVAVAVA' A
#
# COMPACT_ATOMS: atom_id res chain seq x y z
N MET A 1 -4.22 -2.21 5.96
CA MET A 1 -4.76 -1.63 4.71
C MET A 1 -3.62 -1.06 3.87
N LEU A 2 -3.43 -1.56 2.65
CA LEU A 2 -2.32 -1.20 1.76
C LEU A 2 -2.74 -0.15 0.72
N ARG A 3 -1.76 0.58 0.15
CA ARG A 3 -1.97 1.74 -0.76
C ARG A 3 -0.97 1.87 -1.87
N GLY A 4 -1.38 2.63 -2.90
CA GLY A 4 -0.52 3.08 -3.99
C GLY A 4 -0.46 2.12 -5.18
N GLY A 5 -0.94 0.88 -5.01
CA GLY A 5 -0.80 -0.17 -6.04
C GLY A 5 0.63 -0.71 -6.10
N SER A 6 0.85 -1.62 -7.05
CA SER A 6 2.12 -2.28 -7.36
C SER A 6 2.24 -2.45 -8.87
N TRP A 7 3.39 -2.94 -9.34
CA TRP A 7 3.68 -3.14 -10.77
C TRP A 7 2.64 -4.00 -11.52
N ASN A 8 1.89 -4.88 -10.82
CA ASN A 8 0.87 -5.75 -11.42
C ASN A 8 -0.57 -5.18 -11.31
N ASN A 9 -0.73 -3.90 -10.97
CA ASN A 9 -2.04 -3.29 -10.81
C ASN A 9 -2.42 -2.42 -12.02
N ASN A 10 -3.70 -2.45 -12.40
CA ASN A 10 -4.27 -1.52 -13.36
C ASN A 10 -4.44 -0.10 -12.77
N ALA A 11 -4.70 0.89 -13.63
CA ALA A 11 -4.84 2.29 -13.23
C ALA A 11 -5.93 2.54 -12.16
N GLN A 12 -7.03 1.77 -12.19
CA GLN A 12 -8.11 1.90 -11.21
C GLN A 12 -7.67 1.51 -9.80
N ASN A 13 -6.80 0.50 -9.67
CA ASN A 13 -6.27 0.00 -8.42
C ASN A 13 -5.20 0.93 -7.80
N CYS A 14 -4.57 1.79 -8.61
CA CYS A 14 -3.57 2.78 -8.17
C CYS A 14 -4.19 4.09 -7.67
N ARG A 15 -5.52 4.25 -7.71
CA ARG A 15 -6.20 5.46 -7.21
C ARG A 15 -5.98 5.64 -5.71
N SER A 16 -5.86 6.89 -5.27
CA SER A 16 -5.71 7.27 -3.85
C SER A 16 -6.88 6.76 -2.97
N ALA A 17 -8.08 6.71 -3.56
CA ALA A 17 -9.28 6.19 -2.92
C ALA A 17 -9.23 4.67 -2.67
N ASN A 18 -8.41 3.92 -3.41
CA ASN A 18 -8.38 2.47 -3.27
C ASN A 18 -7.76 2.05 -1.93
N ARG A 19 -8.39 1.08 -1.26
CA ARG A 19 -8.12 0.65 0.12
C ARG A 19 -7.94 -0.88 0.12
N ASN A 20 -6.75 -1.40 -0.22
CA ASN A 20 -6.54 -2.86 -0.33
C ASN A 20 -6.67 -3.56 1.04
N ASN A 21 -7.57 -4.53 1.11
CA ASN A 21 -7.98 -5.25 2.32
C ASN A 21 -7.34 -6.66 2.42
N ASN A 22 -6.03 -6.75 2.19
CA ASN A 22 -5.31 -7.99 2.41
C ASN A 22 -5.23 -8.29 3.92
N THR A 23 -5.28 -9.57 4.27
CA THR A 23 -5.08 -10.02 5.65
C THR A 23 -3.63 -9.80 6.11
N ARG A 24 -3.38 -9.80 7.42
CA ARG A 24 -2.08 -9.40 8.00
C ARG A 24 -0.96 -10.42 7.72
N GLU A 25 -1.34 -11.66 7.53
CA GLU A 25 -0.50 -12.81 7.21
C GLU A 25 -0.18 -12.90 5.71
N ASN A 26 -0.78 -12.05 4.87
CA ASN A 26 -0.44 -11.99 3.46
C ASN A 26 1.00 -11.48 3.26
N ARG A 27 1.86 -12.33 2.67
CA ARG A 27 3.29 -12.07 2.40
C ARG A 27 3.57 -11.91 0.90
N ASN A 28 2.61 -11.41 0.12
CA ASN A 28 2.79 -11.24 -1.32
C ASN A 28 4.00 -10.30 -1.60
N ASN A 29 4.82 -10.66 -2.58
CA ASN A 29 6.08 -9.97 -2.90
C ASN A 29 5.89 -8.58 -3.53
N ASN A 30 4.64 -8.20 -3.82
CA ASN A 30 4.25 -6.89 -4.31
C ASN A 30 3.72 -5.97 -3.19
N VAL A 31 3.87 -6.37 -1.92
CA VAL A 31 3.51 -5.58 -0.73
C VAL A 31 4.76 -5.06 -0.04
N GLY A 32 4.76 -3.78 0.34
CA GLY A 32 5.85 -3.14 1.09
C GLY A 32 5.35 -2.08 2.07
N PHE A 33 6.28 -1.33 2.68
CA PHE A 33 5.99 -0.25 3.62
C PHE A 33 6.70 1.05 3.22
N ARG A 34 6.13 2.18 3.65
CA ARG A 34 6.75 3.51 3.52
C ARG A 34 6.96 4.06 4.92
N VAL A 35 8.21 4.38 5.26
CA VAL A 35 8.55 5.01 6.54
C VAL A 35 8.02 6.44 6.55
N VAL A 36 7.54 6.89 7.71
CA VAL A 36 7.17 8.27 7.97
C VAL A 36 7.92 8.72 9.21
N ALA A 37 8.65 9.83 9.11
CA ALA A 37 9.25 10.50 10.25
C ALA A 37 8.38 11.69 10.65
N VAL A 38 8.27 11.94 11.95
CA VAL A 38 7.52 13.08 12.50
C VAL A 38 8.53 14.06 13.09
N ALA A 39 8.43 15.32 12.72
CA ALA A 39 9.20 16.39 13.36
C ALA A 39 8.62 16.65 14.75
N VAL A 40 9.48 16.74 15.76
CA VAL A 40 9.12 17.12 17.13
C VAL A 40 9.63 18.55 17.36
N ALA A 41 8.79 19.38 17.99
CA ALA A 41 9.12 20.74 18.37
C ALA A 41 9.92 20.80 19.68
#